data_AF-A0A2M8W5J7-F1
#
_entry.id   AF-A0A2M8W5J7-F1
#
_cell.length_a   1.000
_cell.length_b   1.000
_cell.length_c   1.000
_cell.angle_alpha   90.00
_cell.angle_beta   90.00
_cell.angle_gamma   90.00
#
_symmetry.space_group_name_H-M   'P 1'
#
loop_
_entity.id
_entity.type
_entity.pdbx_description
1 polymer ?
#
loop_
_entity_poly.entity_id
_entity_poly.type
_entity_poly.pdbx_seq_one_letter_code
_entity_poly.pdbx_strand_id
1 'polypeptide(L)'
;MADTTPTTPPHTAASLNSILADDKLAFRKALDLYFDAQRADWLVFEKRHNLETPEGRARKKNARLAWSLCIEALRMVRDTETAHFALREAALELFETNPAFDPDVSSLTTSGLAIRAIKTGHKDLPTDIREMLREAEALTGAFAGNTALMSFRAILQHPSAI
;
A
#
# COMPACT_ATOMS: atom_id res chain seq x y z
N MET A 1 -0.19 -66.25 -3.56
CA MET A 1 -0.27 -64.98 -4.30
C MET A 1 -0.35 -63.88 -3.27
N ALA A 2 0.61 -62.94 -3.26
CA ALA A 2 0.67 -61.88 -2.26
C ALA A 2 0.27 -60.56 -2.94
N ASP A 3 -0.84 -59.98 -2.48
CA ASP A 3 -1.28 -58.64 -2.88
C ASP A 3 -0.34 -57.60 -2.27
N THR A 4 0.55 -57.05 -3.08
CA THR A 4 1.31 -55.83 -2.74
C THR A 4 0.43 -54.61 -2.99
N THR A 5 -0.05 -54.00 -1.91
CA THR A 5 -0.72 -52.69 -1.93
C THR A 5 0.32 -51.60 -2.21
N PRO A 6 0.09 -50.68 -3.17
CA PRO A 6 1.02 -49.60 -3.45
C PRO A 6 0.96 -48.58 -2.30
N THR A 7 2.06 -48.45 -1.56
CA THR A 7 2.21 -47.44 -0.51
C THR A 7 2.52 -46.10 -1.17
N THR A 8 1.55 -45.18 -1.18
CA THR A 8 1.78 -43.79 -1.57
C THR A 8 2.67 -43.11 -0.52
N PRO A 9 3.78 -42.45 -0.89
CA PRO A 9 4.60 -41.73 0.08
C PRO A 9 3.78 -40.58 0.70
N PRO A 10 3.99 -40.25 1.99
CA PRO A 10 3.33 -39.10 2.59
C PRO A 10 3.79 -37.83 1.88
N HIS A 11 2.85 -37.19 1.18
CA HIS A 11 3.04 -35.90 0.55
C HIS A 11 3.41 -34.90 1.65
N THR A 12 4.65 -34.42 1.66
CA THR A 12 5.12 -33.29 2.46
C THR A 12 4.39 -32.02 2.00
N ALA A 13 3.13 -31.89 2.41
CA ALA A 13 2.27 -30.74 2.12
C ALA A 13 2.24 -29.73 3.29
N ALA A 14 2.92 -30.01 4.40
CA ALA A 14 2.69 -29.31 5.66
C ALA A 14 3.79 -28.32 6.10
N SER A 15 4.96 -28.25 5.45
CA SER A 15 6.04 -27.33 5.90
C SER A 15 6.32 -26.13 5.00
N LEU A 16 5.68 -26.03 3.82
CA LEU A 16 5.90 -24.93 2.87
C LEU A 16 4.81 -23.84 2.89
N ASN A 17 3.62 -24.13 3.43
CA ASN A 17 2.49 -23.18 3.42
C ASN A 17 2.52 -22.14 4.56
N SER A 18 3.33 -22.33 5.61
CA SER A 18 3.30 -21.46 6.80
C SER A 18 4.36 -20.36 6.83
N ILE A 19 5.38 -20.41 5.97
CA ILE A 19 6.47 -19.42 5.94
C ILE A 19 6.39 -18.50 4.69
N LEU A 20 5.68 -18.94 3.63
CA LEU A 20 5.46 -18.20 2.38
C LEU A 20 4.16 -17.36 2.35
N ALA A 21 3.36 -17.39 3.42
CA ALA A 21 2.09 -16.67 3.52
C ALA A 21 2.21 -15.38 4.35
N ASP A 22 3.20 -15.29 5.25
CA ASP A 22 3.32 -14.20 6.21
C ASP A 22 3.70 -12.88 5.54
N ASP A 23 4.57 -12.89 4.54
CA ASP A 23 4.98 -11.70 3.79
C ASP A 23 3.85 -11.14 2.92
N LYS A 24 3.12 -12.03 2.23
CA LYS A 24 1.93 -11.68 1.45
C LYS A 24 0.82 -11.12 2.33
N LEU A 25 0.58 -11.74 3.48
CA LEU A 25 -0.41 -11.25 4.45
C LEU A 25 0.01 -9.90 5.04
N ALA A 26 1.30 -9.73 5.36
CA ALA A 26 1.85 -8.47 5.84
C ALA A 26 1.71 -7.36 4.78
N PHE A 27 2.04 -7.65 3.52
CA PHE A 27 1.88 -6.67 2.43
C PHE A 27 0.41 -6.36 2.15
N ARG A 28 -0.47 -7.36 2.14
CA ARG A 28 -1.92 -7.16 2.06
C ARG A 28 -2.41 -6.20 3.15
N LYS A 29 -2.02 -6.45 4.40
CA LYS A 29 -2.35 -5.57 5.53
C LYS A 29 -1.81 -4.16 5.32
N ALA A 30 -0.61 -4.02 4.77
CA ALA A 30 -0.04 -2.70 4.47
C ALA A 30 -0.85 -1.95 3.39
N LEU A 31 -1.34 -2.64 2.35
CA LEU A 31 -2.21 -2.07 1.32
C LEU A 31 -3.56 -1.62 1.90
N ASP A 32 -4.17 -2.44 2.75
CA ASP A 32 -5.44 -2.08 3.42
C ASP A 32 -5.25 -0.81 4.28
N LEU A 33 -4.15 -0.74 5.05
CA LEU A 33 -3.81 0.43 5.85
C LEU A 33 -3.49 1.66 4.99
N TYR A 34 -2.85 1.48 3.83
CA TYR A 34 -2.56 2.57 2.90
C TYR A 34 -3.85 3.15 2.30
N PHE A 35 -4.81 2.29 1.95
CA PHE A 35 -6.14 2.71 1.53
C PHE A 35 -6.87 3.47 2.66
N ASP A 36 -6.88 2.94 3.88
CA ASP A 36 -7.54 3.57 5.03
C ASP A 36 -6.92 4.94 5.36
N ALA A 37 -5.61 5.08 5.23
CA ALA A 37 -4.91 6.33 5.44
C ALA A 37 -5.29 7.38 4.38
N GLN A 38 -5.28 7.02 3.09
CA GLN A 38 -5.77 7.90 2.03
C GLN A 38 -7.23 8.30 2.22
N ARG A 39 -8.08 7.35 2.63
CA ARG A 39 -9.50 7.61 2.92
C ARG A 39 -9.66 8.60 4.08
N ALA A 40 -8.85 8.45 5.14
CA ALA A 40 -8.89 9.35 6.27
C ALA A 40 -8.48 10.78 5.88
N ASP A 41 -7.45 10.95 5.05
CA ASP A 41 -7.07 12.25 4.50
C ASP A 41 -8.18 12.87 3.64
N TRP A 42 -8.81 12.06 2.78
CA TRP A 42 -9.93 12.53 1.98
C TRP A 42 -11.07 13.06 2.87
N LEU A 43 -11.40 12.38 3.96
CA LEU A 43 -12.43 12.83 4.91
C LEU A 43 -12.06 14.14 5.63
N VAL A 44 -10.77 14.35 5.93
CA VAL A 44 -10.27 15.63 6.46
C VAL A 44 -10.48 16.74 5.44
N PHE A 45 -10.11 16.50 4.18
CA PHE A 45 -10.27 17.46 3.09
C PHE A 45 -11.75 17.79 2.79
N GLU A 46 -12.62 16.77 2.77
CA GLU A 46 -14.05 16.92 2.49
C GLU A 46 -14.73 17.81 3.56
N LYS A 47 -14.38 17.62 4.83
CA LYS A 47 -14.96 18.36 5.97
C LYS A 47 -14.09 19.54 6.42
N ARG A 48 -13.23 20.07 5.55
CA ARG A 48 -12.20 21.05 5.94
C ARG A 48 -12.71 22.38 6.53
N HIS A 49 -13.98 22.71 6.30
CA HIS A 49 -14.62 23.90 6.85
C HIS A 49 -14.89 23.82 8.36
N ASN A 50 -14.85 22.63 8.96
CA ASN A 50 -15.16 22.39 10.38
C ASN A 50 -13.97 21.81 11.16
N LEU A 51 -12.73 22.07 10.74
CA LEU A 51 -11.57 21.40 11.33
C LEU A 51 -11.22 21.86 12.76
N GLU A 52 -11.76 23.00 13.18
CA GLU A 52 -11.56 23.55 14.52
C GLU A 52 -12.62 23.09 15.54
N THR A 53 -13.59 22.27 15.12
CA THR A 53 -14.50 21.60 16.06
C THR A 53 -13.82 20.38 16.71
N PRO A 54 -14.33 19.85 17.83
CA PRO A 54 -13.86 18.59 18.39
C PRO A 54 -13.84 17.45 17.37
N GLU A 55 -14.86 17.33 16.53
CA GLU A 55 -14.96 16.33 15.47
C GLU A 55 -13.94 16.58 14.37
N GLY A 56 -13.69 17.84 14.01
CA GLY A 56 -12.64 18.24 13.08
C GLY A 56 -11.25 17.82 13.56
N ARG A 57 -10.93 18.12 14.83
CA ARG A 57 -9.68 17.69 15.47
C ARG A 57 -9.56 16.17 15.56
N ALA A 58 -10.65 15.47 15.86
CA ALA A 58 -10.67 14.01 15.88
C ALA A 58 -10.35 13.42 14.50
N ARG A 59 -10.88 13.98 13.41
CA ARG A 59 -10.54 13.55 12.03
C ARG A 59 -9.06 13.75 11.72
N LYS A 60 -8.49 14.93 12.02
CA LYS A 60 -7.05 15.20 11.86
C LYS A 60 -6.20 14.17 12.62
N LYS A 61 -6.58 13.84 13.86
CA LYS A 61 -5.90 12.83 14.67
C LYS A 61 -6.00 11.43 14.05
N ASN A 62 -7.18 11.03 13.59
CA ASN A 62 -7.40 9.71 12.99
C ASN A 62 -6.60 9.54 11.69
N ALA A 63 -6.55 10.57 10.84
CA ALA A 63 -5.74 10.54 9.63
C ALA A 63 -4.25 10.34 9.93
N ARG A 64 -3.70 11.12 10.89
CA ARG A 64 -2.31 10.95 11.35
C ARG A 64 -2.04 9.55 11.90
N LEU A 65 -2.97 8.98 12.67
CA LEU A 65 -2.83 7.63 13.21
C LEU A 65 -2.86 6.58 12.10
N ALA A 66 -3.78 6.70 11.14
CA ALA A 66 -3.88 5.77 10.02
C ALA A 66 -2.58 5.74 9.20
N TRP A 67 -2.01 6.92 8.90
CA TRP A 67 -0.70 6.99 8.26
C TRP A 67 0.42 6.39 9.10
N SER A 68 0.46 6.65 10.41
CA SER A 68 1.47 6.06 11.30
C SER A 68 1.44 4.53 11.24
N LEU A 69 0.25 3.93 11.32
CA LEU A 69 0.06 2.48 11.22
C LEU A 69 0.45 1.94 9.84
N CYS A 70 0.08 2.63 8.78
CA CYS A 70 0.46 2.27 7.42
C CYS A 70 1.98 2.27 7.22
N ILE A 71 2.66 3.33 7.64
CA ILE A 71 4.11 3.49 7.55
C ILE A 71 4.82 2.38 8.31
N GLU A 72 4.36 2.04 9.52
CA GLU A 72 4.90 0.93 10.29
C GLU A 72 4.72 -0.41 9.56
N ALA A 73 3.54 -0.69 9.00
CA ALA A 73 3.29 -1.91 8.25
C ALA A 73 4.17 -2.02 6.99
N LEU A 74 4.32 -0.93 6.23
CA LEU A 74 5.21 -0.87 5.06
C LEU A 74 6.67 -1.10 5.44
N ARG A 75 7.14 -0.49 6.54
CA ARG A 75 8.49 -0.74 7.08
C ARG A 75 8.70 -2.21 7.42
N MET A 76 7.74 -2.84 8.10
CA MET A 76 7.84 -4.27 8.45
C MET A 76 8.01 -5.14 7.21
N VAL A 77 7.23 -4.91 6.15
CA VAL A 77 7.37 -5.67 4.89
C VAL A 77 8.75 -5.43 4.26
N ARG A 78 9.15 -4.16 4.12
CA ARG A 78 10.44 -3.76 3.52
C ARG A 78 11.64 -4.40 4.22
N ASP A 79 11.62 -4.39 5.56
CA ASP A 79 12.74 -4.80 6.40
C ASP A 79 12.77 -6.32 6.67
N THR A 80 11.72 -7.05 6.32
CA THR A 80 11.69 -8.52 6.44
C THR A 80 12.55 -9.15 5.36
N GLU A 81 13.74 -9.64 5.72
CA GLU A 81 14.72 -10.22 4.79
C GLU A 81 14.17 -11.42 4.01
N THR A 82 13.29 -12.21 4.64
CA THR A 82 12.67 -13.41 4.05
C THR A 82 11.46 -13.11 3.16
N ALA A 83 10.98 -11.86 3.14
CA ALA A 83 9.84 -11.48 2.29
C ALA A 83 10.25 -11.47 0.82
N HIS A 84 9.30 -11.80 -0.06
CA HIS A 84 9.53 -11.78 -1.49
C HIS A 84 10.01 -10.40 -1.96
N PHE A 85 11.10 -10.36 -2.73
CA PHE A 85 11.79 -9.10 -3.11
C PHE A 85 10.83 -8.06 -3.71
N ALA A 86 9.92 -8.48 -4.61
CA ALA A 86 8.97 -7.59 -5.24
C ALA A 86 8.01 -6.90 -4.23
N LEU A 87 7.64 -7.59 -3.15
CA LEU A 87 6.81 -6.99 -2.08
C LEU A 87 7.63 -5.99 -1.27
N ARG A 88 8.92 -6.28 -1.01
CA ARG A 88 9.83 -5.37 -0.31
C ARG A 88 10.08 -4.08 -1.11
N GLU A 89 10.33 -4.21 -2.41
CA GLU A 89 10.52 -3.07 -3.31
C GLU A 89 9.24 -2.24 -3.45
N ALA A 90 8.09 -2.88 -3.63
CA ALA A 90 6.82 -2.15 -3.67
C ALA A 90 6.49 -1.48 -2.32
N ALA A 91 6.83 -2.10 -1.19
CA ALA A 91 6.69 -1.49 0.13
C ALA A 91 7.62 -0.28 0.32
N LEU A 92 8.83 -0.31 -0.25
CA LEU A 92 9.73 0.84 -0.27
C LEU A 92 9.13 2.00 -1.09
N GLU A 93 8.65 1.72 -2.29
CA GLU A 93 8.01 2.71 -3.16
C GLU A 93 6.83 3.39 -2.46
N LEU A 94 5.91 2.61 -1.88
CA LEU A 94 4.77 3.13 -1.11
C LEU A 94 5.17 3.84 0.20
N PHE A 95 6.31 3.49 0.77
CA PHE A 95 6.80 4.13 1.99
C PHE A 95 7.28 5.57 1.71
N GLU A 96 7.90 5.79 0.55
CA GLU A 96 8.43 7.09 0.14
C GLU A 96 7.32 8.06 -0.30
N THR A 97 6.12 7.57 -0.57
CA THR A 97 4.93 8.39 -0.88
C THR A 97 4.16 8.87 0.35
N ASN A 98 4.69 8.73 1.56
CA ASN A 98 4.02 9.14 2.79
C ASN A 98 3.76 10.67 2.83
N PRO A 99 2.58 11.16 3.27
CA PRO A 99 2.28 12.60 3.42
C PRO A 99 3.25 13.40 4.30
N ALA A 100 4.01 12.74 5.18
CA ALA A 100 5.08 13.42 5.91
C ALA A 100 6.16 14.02 4.99
N PHE A 101 6.29 13.50 3.76
CA PHE A 101 7.17 14.01 2.71
C PHE A 101 6.48 14.98 1.74
N ASP A 102 5.20 15.30 1.97
CA ASP A 102 4.37 16.16 1.11
C ASP A 102 4.51 15.80 -0.39
N PRO A 103 4.17 14.55 -0.77
CA PRO A 103 4.44 14.06 -2.10
C PRO A 103 3.59 14.80 -3.13
N ASP A 104 4.24 15.36 -4.14
CA ASP A 104 3.54 15.95 -5.28
C ASP A 104 3.01 14.87 -6.24
N VAL A 105 2.15 15.30 -7.17
CA VAL A 105 1.53 14.41 -8.17
C VAL A 105 2.61 13.70 -9.02
N SER A 106 3.72 14.37 -9.30
CA SER A 106 4.83 13.81 -10.09
C SER A 106 5.54 12.68 -9.35
N SER A 107 5.80 12.87 -8.06
CA SER A 107 6.44 11.88 -7.18
C SER A 107 5.55 10.64 -7.03
N LEU A 108 4.25 10.84 -6.81
CA LEU A 108 3.28 9.74 -6.76
C LEU A 108 3.19 9.00 -8.09
N THR A 109 3.20 9.72 -9.22
CA THR A 109 3.20 9.10 -10.56
C THR A 109 4.46 8.28 -10.80
N THR A 110 5.62 8.82 -10.40
CA THR A 110 6.92 8.13 -10.51
C THR A 110 6.92 6.83 -9.71
N SER A 111 6.44 6.86 -8.47
CA SER A 111 6.35 5.67 -7.61
C SER A 111 5.39 4.62 -8.19
N GLY A 112 4.23 5.05 -8.72
CA GLY A 112 3.31 4.14 -9.41
C GLY A 112 3.93 3.47 -10.64
N LEU A 113 4.75 4.19 -11.41
CA LEU A 113 5.50 3.64 -12.53
C LEU A 113 6.60 2.67 -12.07
N ALA A 114 7.28 2.95 -10.96
CA ALA A 114 8.27 2.04 -10.38
C ALA A 114 7.61 0.72 -9.93
N ILE A 115 6.47 0.77 -9.25
CA ILE A 115 5.68 -0.43 -8.88
C ILE A 115 5.26 -1.23 -10.13
N ARG A 116 4.81 -0.53 -11.18
CA ARG A 116 4.51 -1.17 -12.47
C ARG A 116 5.74 -1.84 -13.06
N ALA A 117 6.90 -1.19 -13.01
CA ALA A 117 8.16 -1.72 -13.53
C ALA A 117 8.55 -3.04 -12.85
N ILE A 118 8.41 -3.14 -11.52
CA ILE A 118 8.61 -4.38 -10.76
C ILE A 118 7.72 -5.49 -11.33
N LYS A 119 6.41 -5.21 -11.50
CA LYS A 119 5.43 -6.18 -12.03
C LYS A 119 5.76 -6.66 -13.44
N THR A 120 6.26 -5.77 -14.31
CA THR A 120 6.53 -6.08 -15.72
C THR A 120 7.93 -6.63 -15.97
N GLY A 121 8.90 -6.29 -15.12
CA GLY A 121 10.30 -6.72 -15.23
C GLY A 121 10.50 -8.19 -14.88
N HIS A 122 9.57 -8.78 -14.11
CA HIS A 122 9.66 -10.15 -13.64
C HIS A 122 8.50 -11.02 -14.15
N LYS A 123 8.79 -11.86 -15.14
CA LYS A 123 7.80 -12.73 -15.79
C LYS A 123 7.30 -13.85 -14.87
N ASP A 124 8.16 -14.32 -13.97
CA ASP A 124 7.89 -15.48 -13.10
C ASP A 124 7.28 -15.12 -11.73
N LEU A 125 6.79 -13.88 -11.58
CA LEU A 125 6.11 -13.49 -10.34
C LEU A 125 4.87 -14.36 -10.09
N PRO A 126 4.69 -14.87 -8.86
CA PRO A 126 3.45 -15.49 -8.44
C PRO A 126 2.23 -14.60 -8.74
N THR A 127 1.13 -15.20 -9.17
CA THR A 127 -0.09 -14.48 -9.56
C THR A 127 -0.63 -13.59 -8.45
N ASP A 128 -0.60 -14.06 -7.21
CA ASP A 128 -1.06 -13.30 -6.04
C ASP A 128 -0.20 -12.04 -5.79
N ILE A 129 1.13 -12.17 -5.89
CA ILE A 129 2.05 -11.02 -5.83
C ILE A 129 1.77 -10.05 -6.98
N ARG A 130 1.54 -10.55 -8.20
CA ARG A 130 1.22 -9.71 -9.37
C ARG A 130 -0.04 -8.88 -9.15
N GLU A 131 -1.08 -9.46 -8.55
CA GLU A 131 -2.31 -8.73 -8.22
C GLU A 131 -2.09 -7.72 -7.07
N MET A 132 -1.30 -8.06 -6.05
CA MET A 132 -0.93 -7.10 -5.00
C MET A 132 -0.14 -5.90 -5.56
N LEU A 133 0.78 -6.12 -6.50
CA LEU A 133 1.50 -5.03 -7.17
C LEU A 133 0.57 -4.17 -8.04
N ARG A 134 -0.39 -4.79 -8.72
CA ARG A 134 -1.42 -4.06 -9.49
C ARG A 134 -2.26 -3.17 -8.59
N GLU A 135 -2.61 -3.65 -7.40
CA GLU A 135 -3.36 -2.88 -6.42
C GLU A 135 -2.54 -1.74 -5.82
N ALA A 136 -1.28 -1.99 -5.46
CA ALA A 136 -0.35 -0.96 -5.01
C ALA A 136 -0.20 0.18 -6.04
N GLU A 137 -0.06 -0.18 -7.31
CA GLU A 137 -0.05 0.77 -8.43
C GLU A 137 -1.35 1.58 -8.51
N ALA A 138 -2.51 0.91 -8.40
CA ALA A 138 -3.82 1.57 -8.45
C ALA A 138 -4.04 2.52 -7.26
N LEU A 139 -3.66 2.11 -6.05
CA LEU A 139 -3.74 2.93 -4.84
C LEU A 139 -2.83 4.16 -4.93
N THR A 140 -1.65 4.03 -5.55
CA THR A 140 -0.75 5.16 -5.78
C THR A 140 -1.33 6.13 -6.81
N GLY A 141 -1.94 5.62 -7.88
CA GLY A 141 -2.65 6.44 -8.86
C GLY A 141 -3.87 7.17 -8.25
N ALA A 142 -4.63 6.50 -7.39
CA ALA A 142 -5.73 7.11 -6.65
C ALA A 142 -5.22 8.23 -5.74
N PHE A 143 -4.09 8.03 -5.06
CA PHE A 143 -3.47 9.07 -4.26
C PHE A 143 -3.06 10.27 -5.11
N ALA A 144 -2.39 10.06 -6.25
CA ALA A 144 -2.02 11.13 -7.18
C ALA A 144 -3.24 11.96 -7.63
N GLY A 145 -4.35 11.30 -7.97
CA GLY A 145 -5.60 11.95 -8.33
C GLY A 145 -6.20 12.77 -7.18
N ASN A 146 -6.20 12.22 -5.97
CA ASN A 146 -6.66 12.91 -4.77
C ASN A 146 -5.81 14.15 -4.48
N THR A 147 -4.47 14.03 -4.52
CA THR A 147 -3.54 15.15 -4.34
C THR A 147 -3.79 16.25 -5.36
N ALA A 148 -3.96 15.91 -6.64
CA ALA A 148 -4.29 16.89 -7.68
C ALA A 148 -5.59 17.65 -7.36
N LEU A 149 -6.67 16.93 -7.00
CA LEU A 149 -7.95 17.53 -6.64
C LEU A 149 -7.85 18.45 -5.42
N MET A 150 -7.08 18.06 -4.41
CA MET A 150 -6.86 18.87 -3.21
C MET A 150 -6.13 20.18 -3.56
N SER A 151 -5.10 20.11 -4.41
CA SER A 151 -4.33 21.26 -4.86
C SER A 151 -5.14 22.22 -5.73
N PHE A 152 -5.92 21.72 -6.70
CA PHE A 152 -6.79 22.56 -7.55
C PHE A 152 -7.79 23.37 -6.71
N ARG A 153 -8.36 22.77 -5.67
CA ARG A 153 -9.38 23.42 -4.84
C ARG A 153 -8.78 24.47 -3.90
N ALA A 154 -7.50 24.33 -3.52
CA ALA A 154 -6.78 25.37 -2.79
C ALA A 154 -6.58 26.63 -3.66
N ILE A 155 -6.23 26.45 -4.94
CA ILE A 155 -6.06 27.54 -5.91
C ILE A 155 -7.37 28.31 -6.12
N LEU A 156 -8.50 27.60 -6.28
CA LEU A 156 -9.81 28.23 -6.48
C LEU A 156 -10.33 28.98 -5.25
N GLN A 157 -9.84 28.67 -4.04
CA GLN A 157 -10.26 29.33 -2.80
C GLN A 157 -9.39 30.56 -2.45
N HIS A 158 -8.22 30.71 -3.08
CA HIS A 158 -7.32 31.85 -2.91
C HIS A 158 -6.77 32.35 -4.26
N PRO A 159 -7.58 33.01 -5.10
CA PRO A 159 -7.18 33.44 -6.45
C PRO A 159 -6.15 34.59 -6.49
N SER A 160 -5.70 35.12 -5.35
CA SER A 160 -4.86 36.33 -5.25
C SER A 160 -3.35 36.06 -5.26
N ALA A 161 -2.89 34.87 -5.65
CA ALA A 161 -1.48 34.48 -5.64
C ALA A 161 -0.88 34.25 -7.05
N ILE A 162 -1.40 34.94 -8.07
CA ILE A 162 -0.76 35.06 -9.40
C ILE A 162 -0.66 36.55 -9.73
#